data_AF-A0A497FF07-F1
#
_entry.id   AF-A0A497FF07-F1
#
_cell.length_a   1.000
_cell.length_b   1.000
_cell.length_c   1.000
_cell.angle_alpha   90.00
_cell.angle_beta   90.00
_cell.angle_gamma   90.00
#
_symmetry.space_group_name_H-M   'P 1'
#
loop_
_entity.id
_entity.type
_entity.pdbx_description
1 polymer ?
#
loop_
_entity_poly.entity_id
_entity_poly.type
_entity_poly.pdbx_seq_one_letter_code
_entity_poly.pdbx_strand_id
1 'polypeptide(L)'
;TGFLPRSWDYNLAAVTYDIAKELNVTVGDTVTILTEDGARKLVVSGILHPATLGLIKDLDGDPVTPYLLQLEAGSSIQEYVPLAIIRGNGNRTIVVNVKTALELGCVIARVSFKLKTGKLKTGIDPLKLARFITEQSGLQSWVVRDNNTYTFKWTVIKSYKGFNELLILTVMVALTTTDIVAAALYPRRKEAEIIALLGGTPTDIFLMFAVETIVTMLIATATAIFTAYASVAWLSHIIGLSISDKLNPLWITLCVTMPLIAVIPPIAFTAFYAARNVTPLIPTRWSPQPETPKNISIPITVKWIKLRDFFEYLEARLTKISSMKPLAFLSDYKLNVSDFTVKYLGQEVLCSFRIHLNRSASPIVGKVVIEGRKKGDRCVFYASIKYDSISGVPPQIATRIIGLYIRQAALDYKVNGQKPSCFKL
;
A
#
# COMPACT_ATOMS: atom_id res chain seq x y z
N THR A 1 -43.56 9.24 53.08
CA THR A 1 -44.17 9.69 54.35
C THR A 1 -43.07 9.92 55.38
N GLY A 2 -43.25 10.83 56.34
CA GLY A 2 -42.20 11.18 57.32
C GLY A 2 -41.27 12.31 56.86
N PHE A 3 -40.14 12.49 57.56
CA PHE A 3 -39.17 13.56 57.29
C PHE A 3 -37.77 13.02 56.97
N LEU A 4 -37.02 13.76 56.16
CA LEU A 4 -35.61 13.46 55.88
C LEU A 4 -34.74 13.87 57.08
N PRO A 5 -33.74 13.04 57.46
CA PRO A 5 -32.82 13.36 58.55
C PRO A 5 -32.03 14.63 58.24
N ARG A 6 -31.98 15.56 59.19
CA ARG A 6 -31.21 16.81 59.08
C ARG A 6 -29.75 16.58 59.49
N SER A 7 -28.91 17.57 59.26
CA SER A 7 -27.47 17.50 59.56
C SER A 7 -27.13 17.34 61.05
N TRP A 8 -28.08 17.61 61.96
CA TRP A 8 -27.93 17.40 63.41
C TRP A 8 -28.68 16.18 63.93
N ASP A 9 -29.39 15.46 63.07
CA ASP A 9 -30.17 14.29 63.43
C ASP A 9 -29.24 13.06 63.35
N TYR A 10 -28.76 12.62 64.52
CA TYR A 10 -27.93 11.43 64.63
C TYR A 10 -28.81 10.19 64.77
N ASN A 11 -28.38 9.07 64.18
CA ASN A 11 -29.09 7.79 64.19
C ASN A 11 -30.49 7.77 63.56
N LEU A 12 -30.85 8.76 62.73
CA LEU A 12 -32.09 8.76 61.94
C LEU A 12 -31.80 8.38 60.49
N ALA A 13 -32.68 7.55 59.91
CA ALA A 13 -32.59 7.09 58.53
C ALA A 13 -33.93 7.18 57.83
N ALA A 14 -33.94 7.73 56.61
CA ALA A 14 -35.07 7.58 55.71
C ALA A 14 -34.81 6.41 54.76
N VAL A 15 -35.75 5.47 54.71
CA VAL A 15 -35.60 4.18 54.05
C VAL A 15 -36.54 4.11 52.84
N THR A 16 -36.16 3.37 51.80
CA THR A 16 -37.02 3.19 50.62
C THR A 16 -38.15 2.20 50.88
N TYR A 17 -39.28 2.38 50.19
CA TYR A 17 -40.50 1.56 50.36
C TYR A 17 -40.23 0.06 50.20
N ASP A 18 -39.32 -0.32 49.31
CA ASP A 18 -38.95 -1.73 49.08
C ASP A 18 -38.32 -2.35 50.33
N ILE A 19 -37.37 -1.64 50.96
CA ILE A 19 -36.73 -2.08 52.21
C ILE A 19 -37.75 -2.10 53.35
N ALA A 20 -38.61 -1.08 53.44
CA ALA A 20 -39.64 -1.02 54.49
C ALA A 20 -40.63 -2.19 54.39
N LYS A 21 -40.99 -2.59 53.16
CA LYS A 21 -41.85 -3.75 52.90
C LYS A 21 -41.13 -5.08 53.17
N GLU A 22 -39.86 -5.21 52.80
CA GLU A 22 -39.07 -6.43 53.03
C GLU A 22 -38.81 -6.67 54.52
N LEU A 23 -38.59 -5.60 55.29
CA LEU A 23 -38.34 -5.67 56.73
C LEU A 23 -39.63 -5.56 57.59
N ASN A 24 -40.79 -5.28 56.99
CA ASN A 24 -42.06 -4.97 57.69
C ASN A 24 -41.92 -3.84 58.74
N VAL A 25 -41.29 -2.73 58.35
CA VAL A 25 -40.94 -1.62 59.25
C VAL A 25 -41.77 -0.38 58.93
N THR A 26 -42.24 0.32 59.97
CA THR A 26 -42.99 1.57 59.87
C THR A 26 -42.18 2.78 60.36
N VAL A 27 -42.72 3.99 60.19
CA VAL A 27 -42.04 5.22 60.66
C VAL A 27 -42.02 5.24 62.19
N GLY A 28 -40.83 5.35 62.79
CA GLY A 28 -40.61 5.29 64.24
C GLY A 28 -39.94 4.01 64.73
N ASP A 29 -39.92 2.96 63.92
CA ASP A 29 -39.27 1.69 64.24
C ASP A 29 -37.74 1.76 64.05
N THR A 30 -37.01 0.77 64.59
CA THR A 30 -35.53 0.70 64.48
C THR A 30 -35.08 -0.33 63.45
N VAL A 31 -34.18 0.07 62.55
CA VAL A 31 -33.49 -0.79 61.58
C VAL A 31 -32.04 -0.98 62.01
N THR A 32 -31.53 -2.20 61.92
CA THR A 32 -30.12 -2.49 62.20
C THR A 32 -29.36 -2.65 60.88
N ILE A 33 -28.34 -1.83 60.65
CA ILE A 33 -27.42 -1.95 59.52
C ILE A 33 -26.18 -2.72 60.00
N LEU A 34 -25.81 -3.77 59.28
CA LEU A 34 -24.59 -4.52 59.49
C LEU A 34 -23.49 -3.92 58.59
N THR A 35 -22.41 -3.45 59.20
CA THR A 35 -21.18 -3.01 58.51
C THR A 35 -20.01 -3.88 58.97
N GLU A 36 -18.86 -3.78 58.29
CA GLU A 36 -17.64 -4.51 58.67
C GLU A 36 -17.19 -4.17 60.11
N ASP A 37 -17.46 -2.95 60.58
CA ASP A 37 -17.10 -2.43 61.90
C ASP A 37 -18.14 -2.72 63.00
N GLY A 38 -19.30 -3.32 62.67
CA GLY A 38 -20.32 -3.73 63.65
C GLY A 38 -21.77 -3.48 63.23
N ALA A 39 -22.70 -3.75 64.16
CA ALA A 39 -24.14 -3.58 63.96
C ALA A 39 -24.62 -2.23 64.53
N ARG A 40 -25.24 -1.40 63.70
CA ARG A 40 -25.74 -0.08 64.13
C ARG A 40 -27.25 0.05 64.00
N LYS A 41 -27.90 0.50 65.07
CA LYS A 41 -29.34 0.75 65.11
C LYS A 41 -29.66 2.18 64.68
N LEU A 42 -30.54 2.32 63.69
CA LEU A 42 -31.05 3.59 63.17
C LEU A 42 -32.57 3.62 63.31
N VAL A 43 -33.13 4.77 63.69
CA VAL A 43 -34.57 4.98 63.77
C VAL A 43 -35.09 5.43 62.40
N VAL A 44 -36.18 4.85 61.92
CA VAL A 44 -36.78 5.20 60.64
C VAL A 44 -37.56 6.50 60.76
N SER A 45 -37.02 7.56 60.14
CA SER A 45 -37.63 8.91 60.15
C SER A 45 -38.64 9.12 59.02
N GLY A 46 -38.55 8.32 57.96
CA GLY A 46 -39.44 8.41 56.81
C GLY A 46 -39.26 7.29 55.80
N ILE A 47 -40.29 7.09 54.98
CA ILE A 47 -40.34 6.10 53.89
C ILE A 47 -40.42 6.84 52.55
N LEU A 48 -39.49 6.53 51.65
CA LEU A 48 -39.31 7.15 50.32
C LEU A 48 -39.75 6.19 49.21
N HIS A 49 -40.42 6.69 48.17
CA HIS A 49 -40.74 5.88 47.00
C HIS A 49 -39.58 5.86 46.00
N PRO A 50 -39.11 4.68 45.56
CA PRO A 50 -37.97 4.57 44.62
C PRO A 50 -38.18 5.35 43.33
N ALA A 51 -39.38 5.28 42.74
CA ALA A 51 -39.74 6.03 41.53
C ALA A 51 -39.57 7.54 41.69
N THR A 52 -39.88 8.09 42.87
CA THR A 52 -39.70 9.53 43.12
C THR A 52 -38.23 9.92 43.25
N LEU A 53 -37.38 9.04 43.78
CA LEU A 53 -35.94 9.27 43.85
C LEU A 53 -35.27 9.22 42.47
N GLY A 54 -35.71 8.30 41.60
CA GLY A 54 -35.21 8.20 40.23
C GLY A 54 -35.57 9.39 39.34
N LEU A 55 -36.64 10.13 39.67
CA LEU A 55 -37.05 11.35 38.94
C LEU A 55 -36.21 12.57 39.31
N ILE A 56 -35.57 12.59 40.48
CA ILE A 56 -34.75 13.71 40.92
C ILE A 56 -33.38 13.60 40.23
N LYS A 57 -33.16 14.50 39.27
CA LYS A 57 -31.91 14.59 38.52
C LYS A 57 -30.94 15.57 39.19
N ASP A 58 -29.68 15.18 39.20
CA ASP A 58 -28.55 16.04 39.59
C ASP A 58 -28.11 16.91 38.40
N LEU A 59 -27.10 17.75 38.61
CA LEU A 59 -26.54 18.67 37.60
C LEU A 59 -26.04 17.97 36.33
N ASP A 60 -25.73 16.69 36.43
CA ASP A 60 -25.20 15.87 35.34
C ASP A 60 -26.32 15.34 34.42
N GLY A 61 -27.59 15.62 34.75
CA GLY A 61 -28.77 15.10 34.07
C GLY A 61 -29.17 13.69 34.50
N ASP A 62 -28.35 13.07 35.35
CA ASP A 62 -28.55 11.74 35.90
C ASP A 62 -29.25 11.75 37.26
N PRO A 63 -29.90 10.65 37.68
CA PRO A 63 -30.55 10.58 38.98
C PRO A 63 -29.55 10.72 40.14
N VAL A 64 -30.03 11.30 41.25
CA VAL A 64 -29.30 11.51 42.52
C VAL A 64 -29.01 10.18 43.25
N THR A 65 -29.60 9.09 42.77
CA THR A 65 -29.43 7.74 43.31
C THR A 65 -27.96 7.28 43.30
N PRO A 66 -27.56 6.46 44.29
CA PRO A 66 -26.19 5.97 44.39
C PRO A 66 -25.81 5.08 43.21
N TYR A 67 -24.49 5.00 42.98
CA TYR A 67 -23.93 4.03 42.05
C TYR A 67 -23.95 2.63 42.67
N LEU A 68 -24.38 1.64 41.89
CA LEU A 68 -24.30 0.23 42.22
C LEU A 68 -23.12 -0.38 41.45
N LEU A 69 -22.29 -1.12 42.17
CA LEU A 69 -21.26 -1.95 41.55
C LEU A 69 -21.92 -3.28 41.15
N GLN A 70 -22.04 -3.52 39.84
CA GLN A 70 -22.39 -4.85 39.36
C GLN A 70 -21.14 -5.71 39.42
N LEU A 71 -21.19 -6.74 40.26
CA LEU A 71 -20.12 -7.71 40.45
C LEU A 71 -20.48 -8.98 39.68
N GLU A 72 -19.56 -9.52 38.88
CA GLU A 72 -19.67 -10.90 38.38
C GLU A 72 -18.96 -11.83 39.34
N ALA A 73 -19.51 -13.04 39.51
CA ALA A 73 -18.78 -14.11 40.17
C ALA A 73 -17.62 -14.53 39.26
N GLY A 74 -16.39 -14.28 39.68
CA GLY A 74 -15.21 -14.81 39.01
C GLY A 74 -15.15 -16.33 39.09
N SER A 75 -14.20 -16.93 38.38
CA SER A 75 -14.00 -18.38 38.32
C SER A 75 -13.63 -19.05 39.66
N SER A 76 -13.47 -18.27 40.74
CA SER A 76 -13.19 -18.74 42.09
C SER A 76 -14.19 -18.14 43.09
N ILE A 77 -14.52 -18.89 44.14
CA ILE A 77 -15.63 -18.64 45.09
C ILE A 77 -15.48 -17.31 45.89
N GLN A 78 -14.38 -16.56 45.74
CA GLN A 78 -14.09 -15.34 46.49
C GLN A 78 -13.63 -14.15 45.65
N GLU A 79 -13.63 -14.24 44.32
CA GLU A 79 -13.15 -13.16 43.46
C GLU A 79 -14.32 -12.48 42.74
N TYR A 80 -14.77 -11.35 43.28
CA TYR A 80 -15.77 -10.50 42.64
C TYR A 80 -15.08 -9.45 41.77
N VAL A 81 -15.27 -9.52 40.45
CA VAL A 81 -14.74 -8.52 39.52
C VAL A 81 -15.83 -7.49 39.22
N PRO A 82 -15.57 -6.18 39.37
CA PRO A 82 -16.54 -5.14 39.00
C PRO A 82 -16.70 -5.08 37.48
N LEU A 83 -17.86 -5.52 36.98
CA LEU A 83 -18.24 -5.51 35.56
C LEU A 83 -18.61 -4.10 35.09
N ALA A 84 -19.42 -3.41 35.90
CA ALA A 84 -20.00 -2.14 35.53
C ALA A 84 -20.43 -1.34 36.77
N ILE A 85 -20.30 -0.02 36.66
CA ILE A 85 -20.91 0.93 37.59
C ILE A 85 -22.28 1.31 37.00
N ILE A 86 -23.36 0.81 37.59
CA ILE A 86 -24.74 1.06 37.14
C ILE A 86 -25.41 2.06 38.07
N ARG A 87 -26.32 2.89 37.55
CA ARG A 87 -27.15 3.76 38.40
C ARG A 87 -28.29 2.96 39.00
N GLY A 88 -28.44 3.00 40.32
CA GLY A 88 -29.57 2.36 40.99
C GLY A 88 -30.89 3.06 40.63
N ASN A 89 -31.99 2.31 40.48
CA ASN A 89 -33.33 2.85 40.22
C ASN A 89 -33.99 3.44 41.50
N GLY A 90 -33.17 3.94 42.43
CA GLY A 90 -33.62 4.35 43.76
C GLY A 90 -33.96 3.19 44.71
N ASN A 91 -34.13 1.96 44.20
CA ASN A 91 -34.36 0.78 45.04
C ASN A 91 -33.18 0.55 45.99
N ARG A 92 -33.48 0.04 47.18
CA ARG A 92 -32.50 -0.27 48.23
C ARG A 92 -31.59 0.91 48.62
N THR A 93 -32.12 2.13 48.58
CA THR A 93 -31.41 3.35 49.03
C THR A 93 -31.83 3.72 50.44
N ILE A 94 -30.86 4.15 51.27
CA ILE A 94 -31.08 4.71 52.61
C ILE A 94 -30.48 6.10 52.63
N VAL A 95 -31.23 7.09 53.12
CA VAL A 95 -30.77 8.47 53.30
C VAL A 95 -30.50 8.72 54.77
N VAL A 96 -29.26 9.09 55.09
CA VAL A 96 -28.78 9.37 56.45
C VAL A 96 -27.99 10.67 56.49
N ASN A 97 -27.67 11.12 57.69
CA ASN A 97 -26.72 12.20 57.92
C ASN A 97 -25.31 11.81 57.44
N VAL A 98 -24.55 12.78 56.91
CA VAL A 98 -23.17 12.61 56.41
C VAL A 98 -22.25 11.99 57.46
N LYS A 99 -22.35 12.41 58.73
CA LYS A 99 -21.54 11.85 59.82
C LYS A 99 -21.85 10.36 60.03
N THR A 100 -23.14 10.00 60.07
CA THR A 100 -23.58 8.62 60.18
C THR A 100 -23.12 7.79 58.98
N ALA A 101 -23.16 8.34 57.76
CA ALA A 101 -22.68 7.64 56.55
C ALA A 101 -21.18 7.35 56.59
N LEU A 102 -20.37 8.32 57.04
CA LEU A 102 -18.91 8.13 57.17
C LEU A 102 -18.57 7.08 58.24
N GLU A 103 -19.29 7.09 59.35
CA GLU A 103 -19.15 6.08 60.41
C GLU A 103 -19.64 4.68 59.98
N LEU A 104 -20.47 4.59 58.94
CA LEU A 104 -20.88 3.32 58.33
C LEU A 104 -19.87 2.83 57.27
N GLY A 105 -18.73 3.49 57.11
CA GLY A 105 -17.70 3.12 56.13
C GLY A 105 -18.06 3.44 54.67
N CYS A 106 -19.05 4.31 54.43
CA CYS A 106 -19.44 4.67 53.07
C CYS A 106 -18.37 5.51 52.36
N VAL A 107 -18.13 5.21 51.07
CA VAL A 107 -17.25 6.00 50.21
C VAL A 107 -17.99 7.20 49.63
N ILE A 108 -17.33 8.36 49.61
CA ILE A 108 -17.89 9.58 49.03
C ILE A 108 -17.86 9.46 47.49
N ALA A 109 -19.04 9.29 46.89
CA ALA A 109 -19.16 9.20 45.43
C ALA A 109 -19.37 10.56 44.75
N ARG A 110 -20.14 11.46 45.38
CA ARG A 110 -20.44 12.80 44.86
C ARG A 110 -20.62 13.80 46.00
N VAL A 111 -20.28 15.05 45.74
CA VAL A 111 -20.48 16.17 46.68
C VAL A 111 -21.12 17.33 45.93
N SER A 112 -22.35 17.66 46.29
CA SER A 112 -23.09 18.78 45.72
C SER A 112 -23.32 19.82 46.80
N PHE A 113 -22.90 21.07 46.55
CA PHE A 113 -23.11 22.18 47.47
C PHE A 113 -23.65 23.40 46.75
N LYS A 114 -24.59 24.08 47.41
CA LYS A 114 -25.14 25.35 46.92
C LYS A 114 -24.35 26.50 47.51
N LEU A 115 -23.71 27.30 46.65
CA LEU A 115 -23.05 28.54 47.06
C LEU A 115 -24.12 29.54 47.56
N LYS A 116 -24.03 29.94 48.83
CA LYS A 116 -24.89 31.00 49.39
C LYS A 116 -24.32 32.36 49.01
N THR A 117 -24.88 32.97 47.97
CA THR A 117 -24.47 34.29 47.42
C THR A 117 -24.67 35.46 48.40
N GLY A 118 -25.32 35.25 49.55
CA GLY A 118 -25.68 36.32 50.49
C GLY A 118 -24.64 36.72 51.54
N LYS A 119 -23.53 35.97 51.74
CA LYS A 119 -22.55 36.28 52.81
C LYS A 119 -21.07 36.22 52.43
N LEU A 120 -20.70 35.69 51.26
CA LEU A 120 -19.31 35.81 50.79
C LEU A 120 -19.16 37.09 49.97
N LYS A 121 -18.61 38.13 50.60
CA LYS A 121 -18.10 39.37 49.98
C LYS A 121 -16.90 39.14 49.02
N THR A 122 -16.55 37.90 48.73
CA THR A 122 -15.55 37.57 47.72
C THR A 122 -16.29 37.17 46.46
N GLY A 123 -16.21 37.99 45.40
CA GLY A 123 -16.72 37.72 44.06
C GLY A 123 -16.05 36.54 43.38
N ILE A 124 -16.12 35.37 44.00
CA ILE A 124 -15.59 34.12 43.47
C ILE A 124 -16.56 33.64 42.41
N ASP A 125 -16.13 33.78 41.17
CA ASP A 125 -16.85 33.24 40.02
C ASP A 125 -16.96 31.71 40.17
N PRO A 126 -18.18 31.13 40.19
CA PRO A 126 -18.36 29.70 40.35
C PRO A 126 -17.64 28.89 39.25
N LEU A 127 -17.43 29.47 38.07
CA LEU A 127 -16.67 28.85 36.99
C LEU A 127 -15.18 28.72 37.33
N LYS A 128 -14.58 29.74 37.96
CA LYS A 128 -13.18 29.71 38.38
C LYS A 128 -12.96 28.70 39.50
N LEU A 129 -13.91 28.60 40.43
CA LEU A 129 -13.88 27.62 41.51
C LEU A 129 -13.96 26.19 40.97
N ALA A 130 -14.89 25.91 40.05
CA ALA A 130 -15.03 24.60 39.41
C ALA A 130 -13.75 24.17 38.69
N ARG A 131 -13.18 25.10 37.91
CA ARG A 131 -11.92 24.89 37.22
C ARG A 131 -10.78 24.59 38.20
N PHE A 132 -10.65 25.39 39.26
CA PHE A 132 -9.63 25.18 40.29
C PHE A 132 -9.76 23.81 40.97
N ILE A 133 -10.98 23.41 41.35
CA ILE A 133 -11.24 22.09 41.95
C ILE A 133 -10.85 20.98 40.96
N THR A 134 -11.24 21.10 39.70
CA THR A 134 -10.93 20.11 38.66
C THR A 134 -9.43 19.98 38.44
N GLU A 135 -8.72 21.11 38.39
CA GLU A 135 -7.26 21.14 38.17
C GLU A 135 -6.47 20.57 39.35
N GLN A 136 -6.90 20.83 40.59
CA GLN A 136 -6.19 20.36 41.79
C GLN A 136 -6.52 18.92 42.18
N SER A 137 -7.80 18.53 42.06
CA SER A 137 -8.26 17.20 42.51
C SER A 137 -8.25 16.14 41.41
N GLY A 138 -8.21 16.55 40.14
CA GLY A 138 -8.42 15.66 38.99
C GLY A 138 -9.86 15.15 38.84
N LEU A 139 -10.78 15.54 39.74
CA LEU A 139 -12.19 15.13 39.71
C LEU A 139 -12.97 15.96 38.69
N GLN A 140 -13.97 15.33 38.05
CA GLN A 140 -14.91 16.05 37.18
C GLN A 140 -15.83 16.94 38.02
N SER A 141 -16.02 18.18 37.60
CA SER A 141 -16.92 19.13 38.27
C SER A 141 -17.96 19.72 37.31
N TRP A 142 -19.15 19.95 37.86
CA TRP A 142 -20.28 20.56 37.15
C TRP A 142 -20.72 21.81 37.89
N VAL A 143 -20.98 22.89 37.14
CA VAL A 143 -21.44 24.15 37.69
C VAL A 143 -22.57 24.72 36.85
N VAL A 144 -23.59 25.22 37.54
CA VAL A 144 -24.70 25.94 36.92
C VAL A 144 -24.51 27.44 37.14
N ARG A 145 -24.53 28.19 36.05
CA ARG A 145 -24.53 29.65 36.08
C ARG A 145 -25.48 30.15 35.00
N ASP A 146 -26.35 31.10 35.34
CA ASP A 146 -27.26 31.77 34.41
C ASP A 146 -28.08 30.77 33.57
N ASN A 147 -28.61 29.72 34.23
CA ASN A 147 -29.38 28.62 33.65
C ASN A 147 -28.62 27.71 32.66
N ASN A 148 -27.31 27.89 32.52
CA ASN A 148 -26.44 27.03 31.72
C ASN A 148 -25.58 26.11 32.61
N THR A 149 -25.40 24.86 32.19
CA THR A 149 -24.53 23.90 32.86
C THR A 149 -23.16 23.84 32.18
N TYR A 150 -22.10 24.01 32.96
CA TYR A 150 -20.71 23.94 32.52
C TYR A 150 -20.05 22.72 33.16
N THR A 151 -19.36 21.92 32.35
CA THR A 151 -18.65 20.72 32.82
C THR A 151 -17.15 20.90 32.62
N PHE A 152 -16.38 20.72 33.69
CA PHE A 152 -14.92 20.71 33.68
C PHE A 152 -14.44 19.30 33.97
N LYS A 153 -13.58 18.77 33.09
CA LYS A 153 -12.99 17.43 33.24
C LYS A 153 -11.52 17.45 32.85
N TRP A 154 -10.73 16.65 33.55
CA TRP A 154 -9.38 16.34 33.09
C TRP A 154 -9.45 15.30 31.97
N THR A 155 -8.86 15.62 30.81
CA THR A 155 -8.82 14.69 29.67
C THR A 155 -7.40 14.57 29.16
N VAL A 156 -6.91 13.35 29.01
CA VAL A 156 -5.61 13.10 28.36
C VAL A 156 -5.81 13.14 26.85
N ILE A 157 -5.34 14.21 26.23
CA ILE A 157 -5.28 14.28 24.77
C ILE A 157 -4.03 13.53 24.34
N LYS A 158 -4.18 12.31 23.81
CA LYS A 158 -3.08 11.59 23.16
C LYS A 158 -2.74 12.30 21.85
N SER A 159 -1.66 13.06 21.85
CA SER A 159 -1.12 13.67 20.63
C SER A 159 -0.12 12.70 20.00
N TYR A 160 -0.42 12.22 18.79
CA TYR A 160 0.55 11.50 17.97
C TYR A 160 1.47 12.53 17.31
N LYS A 161 2.66 12.74 17.88
CA LYS A 161 3.76 13.49 17.25
C LYS A 161 4.77 12.50 16.68
N GLY A 162 5.40 12.82 15.55
CA GLY A 162 6.45 11.99 14.96
C GLY A 162 6.11 11.24 13.66
N PHE A 163 4.91 11.43 13.08
CA PHE A 163 4.50 10.71 11.86
C PHE A 163 5.37 11.06 10.65
N ASN A 164 5.66 12.35 10.46
CA ASN A 164 6.46 12.83 9.34
C ASN A 164 7.91 12.39 9.48
N GLU A 165 8.45 12.47 10.68
CA GLU A 165 9.80 12.06 11.02
C GLU A 165 9.99 10.56 10.76
N LEU A 166 9.02 9.74 11.17
CA LEU A 166 9.05 8.30 10.91
C LEU A 166 8.99 7.98 9.42
N LEU A 167 8.14 8.68 8.65
CA LEU A 167 8.07 8.49 7.19
C LEU A 167 9.41 8.79 6.51
N ILE A 168 10.05 9.91 6.87
CA ILE A 168 11.35 10.30 6.32
C ILE A 168 12.41 9.23 6.64
N LEU A 169 12.47 8.78 7.90
CA LEU A 169 13.39 7.72 8.31
C LEU A 169 13.14 6.40 7.57
N THR A 170 11.87 6.03 7.39
CA THR A 170 11.51 4.80 6.67
C THR A 170 11.96 4.85 5.21
N VAL A 171 11.76 5.98 4.54
CA VAL A 171 12.21 6.18 3.16
C VAL A 171 13.74 6.15 3.09
N MET A 172 14.44 6.80 4.02
CA MET A 172 15.90 6.73 4.09
C MET A 172 16.39 5.29 4.23
N VAL A 173 15.77 4.50 5.13
CA VAL A 173 16.12 3.08 5.32
C VAL A 173 15.88 2.27 4.05
N ALA A 174 14.77 2.51 3.34
CA ALA A 174 14.49 1.83 2.07
C ALA A 174 15.55 2.14 0.99
N LEU A 175 15.97 3.42 0.88
CA LEU A 175 17.01 3.81 -0.07
C LEU A 175 18.37 3.20 0.28
N THR A 176 18.76 3.22 1.56
CA THR A 176 20.05 2.63 1.98
C THR A 176 20.07 1.12 1.80
N THR A 177 18.96 0.41 2.07
CA THR A 177 18.89 -1.03 1.77
C THR A 177 18.98 -1.31 0.28
N THR A 178 18.32 -0.51 -0.56
CA THR A 178 18.43 -0.63 -2.02
C THR A 178 19.89 -0.50 -2.48
N ASP A 179 20.60 0.51 -1.97
CA ASP A 179 21.99 0.79 -2.32
C ASP A 179 22.92 -0.35 -1.88
N ILE A 180 22.77 -0.84 -0.64
CA ILE A 180 23.56 -1.96 -0.12
C ILE A 180 23.34 -3.23 -0.95
N VAL A 181 22.09 -3.56 -1.29
CA VAL A 181 21.81 -4.76 -2.10
C VAL A 181 22.30 -4.59 -3.53
N ALA A 182 22.16 -3.40 -4.12
CA ALA A 182 22.74 -3.11 -5.43
C ALA A 182 24.26 -3.30 -5.43
N ALA A 183 24.96 -2.79 -4.41
CA ALA A 183 26.40 -2.91 -4.24
C ALA A 183 26.84 -4.37 -4.03
N ALA A 184 26.04 -5.18 -3.33
CA ALA A 184 26.33 -6.60 -3.13
C ALA A 184 26.08 -7.46 -4.39
N LEU A 185 25.05 -7.14 -5.18
CA LEU A 185 24.68 -7.89 -6.38
C LEU A 185 25.47 -7.46 -7.63
N TYR A 186 25.95 -6.22 -7.70
CA TYR A 186 26.69 -5.71 -8.87
C TYR A 186 27.92 -6.57 -9.22
N PRO A 187 28.79 -6.95 -8.27
CA PRO A 187 29.95 -7.81 -8.56
C PRO A 187 29.56 -9.23 -9.02
N ARG A 188 28.40 -9.72 -8.57
CA ARG A 188 27.90 -11.09 -8.84
C ARG A 188 27.14 -11.22 -10.16
N ARG A 189 27.13 -10.18 -11.00
CA ARG A 189 26.54 -10.24 -12.35
C ARG A 189 27.12 -11.32 -13.23
N LYS A 190 28.42 -11.65 -13.07
CA LYS A 190 29.03 -12.75 -13.82
C LYS A 190 28.45 -14.12 -13.46
N GLU A 191 28.07 -14.34 -12.20
CA GLU A 191 27.39 -15.58 -11.79
C GLU A 191 26.02 -15.69 -12.47
N ALA A 192 25.28 -14.58 -12.51
CA ALA A 192 24.01 -14.50 -13.21
C ALA A 192 24.15 -14.78 -14.72
N GLU A 193 25.21 -14.27 -15.35
CA GLU A 193 25.51 -14.54 -16.76
C GLU A 193 25.85 -16.02 -17.01
N ILE A 194 26.61 -16.66 -16.12
CA ILE A 194 26.93 -18.09 -16.22
C ILE A 194 25.64 -18.94 -16.14
N ILE A 195 24.74 -18.61 -15.22
CA ILE A 195 23.45 -19.31 -15.09
C ILE A 195 22.58 -19.12 -16.33
N ALA A 196 22.56 -17.91 -16.90
CA ALA A 196 21.87 -17.67 -18.17
C ALA A 196 22.48 -18.47 -19.33
N LEU A 197 23.82 -18.65 -19.35
CA LEU A 197 24.52 -19.42 -20.40
C LEU A 197 24.20 -20.91 -20.32
N LEU A 198 23.96 -21.42 -19.12
CA LEU A 198 23.49 -22.78 -18.86
C LEU A 198 22.02 -23.00 -19.26
N GLY A 199 21.33 -21.95 -19.73
CA GLY A 199 19.92 -22.01 -20.15
C GLY A 199 18.92 -21.55 -19.08
N GLY A 200 19.38 -20.95 -17.97
CA GLY A 200 18.51 -20.40 -16.94
C GLY A 200 17.66 -19.25 -17.47
N THR A 201 16.36 -19.26 -17.16
CA THR A 201 15.47 -18.15 -17.52
C THR A 201 15.73 -16.95 -16.59
N PRO A 202 15.47 -15.69 -17.03
CA PRO A 202 15.61 -14.53 -16.15
C PRO A 202 14.80 -14.65 -14.85
N THR A 203 13.70 -15.38 -14.86
CA THR A 203 12.87 -15.69 -13.68
C THR A 203 13.58 -16.61 -12.70
N ASP A 204 14.33 -17.61 -13.17
CA ASP A 204 15.08 -18.52 -12.29
C ASP A 204 16.21 -17.77 -11.58
N ILE A 205 16.91 -16.90 -12.31
CA ILE A 205 17.98 -16.05 -11.77
C ILE A 205 17.40 -15.07 -10.74
N PHE A 206 16.26 -14.44 -11.05
CA PHE A 206 15.56 -13.56 -10.11
C PHE A 206 15.17 -14.30 -8.83
N LEU A 207 14.57 -15.48 -8.93
CA LEU A 207 14.14 -16.28 -7.78
C LEU A 207 15.33 -16.70 -6.91
N MET A 208 16.44 -17.10 -7.51
CA MET A 208 17.65 -17.48 -6.76
C MET A 208 18.16 -16.32 -5.89
N PHE A 209 18.35 -15.13 -6.48
CA PHE A 209 18.79 -13.95 -5.72
C PHE A 209 17.72 -13.44 -4.76
N ALA A 210 16.44 -13.54 -5.11
CA ALA A 210 15.34 -13.16 -4.22
C ALA A 210 15.30 -14.04 -2.97
N VAL A 211 15.46 -15.36 -3.09
CA VAL A 211 15.49 -16.27 -1.95
C VAL A 211 16.67 -15.96 -1.05
N GLU A 212 17.88 -15.78 -1.60
CA GLU A 212 19.08 -15.40 -0.83
C GLU A 212 18.85 -14.11 -0.04
N THR A 213 18.24 -13.12 -0.70
CA THR A 213 18.01 -11.80 -0.12
C THR A 213 16.88 -11.79 0.91
N ILE A 214 15.84 -12.61 0.74
CA ILE A 214 14.74 -12.75 1.71
C ILE A 214 15.23 -13.46 2.98
N VAL A 215 16.03 -14.52 2.85
CA VAL A 215 16.58 -15.25 4.01
C VAL A 215 17.49 -14.35 4.84
N THR A 216 18.37 -13.58 4.18
CA THR A 216 19.23 -12.61 4.86
C THR A 216 18.43 -11.49 5.52
N MET A 217 17.38 -10.97 4.86
CA MET A 217 16.49 -9.98 5.45
C MET A 217 15.71 -10.50 6.66
N LEU A 218 15.27 -11.76 6.66
CA LEU A 218 14.55 -12.33 7.79
C LEU A 218 15.41 -12.31 9.07
N ILE A 219 16.67 -12.75 8.93
CA ILE A 219 17.64 -12.77 10.03
C ILE A 219 17.92 -11.34 10.50
N ALA A 220 18.19 -10.42 9.56
CA ALA A 220 18.44 -9.02 9.86
C ALA A 220 17.24 -8.38 10.59
N THR A 221 16.01 -8.65 10.15
CA THR A 221 14.79 -8.10 10.74
C THR A 221 14.60 -8.59 12.17
N ALA A 222 14.81 -9.89 12.43
CA ALA A 222 14.75 -10.43 13.78
C ALA A 222 15.76 -9.71 14.70
N THR A 223 17.02 -9.60 14.27
CA THR A 223 18.05 -8.89 15.04
C THR A 223 17.72 -7.41 15.25
N ALA A 224 17.17 -6.74 14.24
CA ALA A 224 16.80 -5.32 14.32
C ALA A 224 15.71 -5.09 15.38
N ILE A 225 14.67 -5.93 15.40
CA ILE A 225 13.59 -5.84 16.41
C ILE A 225 14.17 -6.01 17.81
N PHE A 226 14.99 -7.02 18.05
CA PHE A 226 15.63 -7.23 19.35
C PHE A 226 16.50 -6.03 19.77
N THR A 227 17.33 -5.50 18.86
CA THR A 227 18.18 -4.34 19.15
C THR A 227 17.36 -3.07 19.42
N ALA A 228 16.22 -2.88 18.76
CA ALA A 228 15.33 -1.75 18.99
C ALA A 228 14.68 -1.82 20.38
N TYR A 229 14.25 -3.00 20.84
CA TYR A 229 13.75 -3.14 22.21
C TYR A 229 14.84 -2.94 23.26
N ALA A 230 16.02 -3.52 23.03
CA ALA A 230 17.14 -3.35 23.91
C ALA A 230 17.54 -1.87 24.03
N SER A 231 17.51 -1.11 22.92
CA SER A 231 17.86 0.30 22.93
C SER A 231 16.83 1.16 23.67
N VAL A 232 15.53 0.88 23.53
CA VAL A 232 14.48 1.59 24.28
C VAL A 232 14.57 1.28 25.78
N ALA A 233 14.74 0.01 26.14
CA ALA A 233 14.93 -0.39 27.53
C ALA A 233 16.16 0.28 28.15
N TRP A 234 17.28 0.31 27.42
CA TRP A 234 18.50 0.96 27.86
C TRP A 234 18.33 2.48 28.02
N LEU A 235 17.66 3.13 27.07
CA LEU A 235 17.36 4.56 27.14
C LEU A 235 16.43 4.91 28.30
N SER A 236 15.43 4.07 28.58
CA SER A 236 14.53 4.25 29.73
C SER A 236 15.30 4.27 31.06
N HIS A 237 16.35 3.46 31.18
CA HIS A 237 17.19 3.40 32.38
C HIS A 237 18.04 4.67 32.55
N ILE A 238 18.55 5.22 31.44
CA ILE A 238 19.38 6.44 31.46
C ILE A 238 18.55 7.69 31.79
N ILE A 239 17.33 7.81 31.22
CA ILE A 239 16.51 9.03 31.33
C ILE A 239 15.60 8.99 32.58
N GLY A 240 15.41 7.83 33.21
CA GLY A 240 14.56 7.68 34.39
C GLY A 240 13.07 7.89 34.10
N LEU A 241 12.67 7.87 32.82
CA LEU A 241 11.28 7.98 32.39
C LEU A 241 10.75 6.59 32.08
N SER A 242 9.66 6.18 32.74
CA SER A 242 8.96 4.93 32.42
C SER A 242 8.21 5.10 31.09
N ILE A 243 8.88 4.77 29.99
CA ILE A 243 8.28 4.72 28.65
C ILE A 243 7.33 3.52 28.63
N SER A 244 6.04 3.76 28.41
CA SER A 244 5.10 2.65 28.24
C SER A 244 5.31 2.04 26.85
N ASP A 245 5.89 0.84 26.78
CA ASP A 245 6.20 0.12 25.54
C ASP A 245 4.93 -0.43 24.89
N LYS A 246 4.10 0.47 24.35
CA LYS A 246 2.94 0.06 23.55
C LYS A 246 3.38 -0.16 22.11
N LEU A 247 3.66 -1.44 21.84
CA LEU A 247 3.77 -2.01 20.51
C LEU A 247 2.54 -1.66 19.67
N ASN A 248 2.75 -0.85 18.63
CA ASN A 248 1.77 -0.72 17.58
C ASN A 248 2.18 -1.65 16.42
N PRO A 249 1.44 -2.74 16.17
CA PRO A 249 1.77 -3.69 15.10
C PRO A 249 1.87 -3.02 13.73
N LEU A 250 1.07 -1.98 13.49
CA LEU A 250 1.07 -1.24 12.22
C LEU A 250 2.47 -0.70 11.87
N TRP A 251 3.19 -0.18 12.86
CA TRP A 251 4.51 0.42 12.63
C TRP A 251 5.57 -0.62 12.30
N ILE A 252 5.55 -1.76 12.99
CA ILE A 252 6.47 -2.85 12.69
C ILE A 252 6.21 -3.38 11.28
N THR A 253 4.94 -3.59 10.92
CA THR A 253 4.62 -4.09 9.58
C THR A 253 5.13 -3.14 8.50
N LEU A 254 4.95 -1.82 8.67
CA LEU A 254 5.41 -0.83 7.70
C LEU A 254 6.94 -0.82 7.56
N CYS A 255 7.66 -0.88 8.69
CA CYS A 255 9.12 -0.94 8.72
C CYS A 255 9.70 -2.22 8.08
N VAL A 256 8.96 -3.34 8.08
CA VAL A 256 9.39 -4.59 7.43
C VAL A 256 9.02 -4.63 5.95
N THR A 257 7.82 -4.17 5.59
CA THR A 257 7.33 -4.22 4.22
C THR A 257 8.07 -3.26 3.28
N MET A 258 8.43 -2.07 3.76
CA MET A 258 9.07 -1.05 2.92
C MET A 258 10.45 -1.49 2.40
N PRO A 259 11.39 -1.97 3.24
CA PRO A 259 12.66 -2.51 2.78
C PRO A 259 12.48 -3.73 1.87
N LEU A 260 11.51 -4.60 2.15
CA LEU A 260 11.25 -5.79 1.32
C LEU A 260 10.86 -5.41 -0.12
N ILE A 261 10.06 -4.35 -0.29
CA ILE A 261 9.72 -3.80 -1.61
C ILE A 261 10.93 -3.12 -2.24
N ALA A 262 11.70 -2.36 -1.45
CA ALA A 262 12.86 -1.58 -1.91
C ALA A 262 13.97 -2.44 -2.54
N VAL A 263 14.02 -3.72 -2.19
CA VAL A 263 15.06 -4.65 -2.65
C VAL A 263 14.71 -5.35 -3.98
N ILE A 264 13.45 -5.29 -4.42
CA ILE A 264 13.03 -5.87 -5.71
C ILE A 264 13.76 -5.23 -6.91
N PRO A 265 13.90 -3.89 -7.03
CA PRO A 265 14.57 -3.25 -8.15
C PRO A 265 16.02 -3.72 -8.41
N PRO A 266 16.94 -3.78 -7.43
CA PRO A 266 18.31 -4.22 -7.68
C PRO A 266 18.38 -5.69 -8.10
N ILE A 267 17.57 -6.57 -7.51
CA ILE A 267 17.49 -7.98 -7.90
C ILE A 267 17.01 -8.09 -9.35
N ALA A 268 15.88 -7.46 -9.68
CA ALA A 268 15.33 -7.44 -11.02
C ALA A 268 16.35 -6.90 -12.03
N PHE A 269 17.03 -5.80 -11.71
CA PHE A 269 18.05 -5.21 -12.56
C PHE A 269 19.14 -6.23 -12.92
N THR A 270 19.68 -6.95 -11.94
CA THR A 270 20.74 -7.94 -12.20
C THR A 270 20.27 -9.13 -13.02
N ALA A 271 19.07 -9.65 -12.75
CA ALA A 271 18.50 -10.76 -13.50
C ALA A 271 18.22 -10.41 -14.98
N PHE A 272 17.60 -9.25 -15.24
CA PHE A 272 17.33 -8.79 -16.59
C PHE A 272 18.60 -8.41 -17.34
N TYR A 273 19.56 -7.80 -16.65
CA TYR A 273 20.85 -7.46 -17.24
C TYR A 273 21.58 -8.73 -17.72
N ALA A 274 21.70 -9.75 -16.86
CA ALA A 274 22.36 -11.00 -17.20
C ALA A 274 21.67 -11.73 -18.37
N ALA A 275 20.34 -11.84 -18.33
CA ALA A 275 19.59 -12.46 -19.40
C ALA A 275 19.80 -11.75 -20.74
N ARG A 276 19.77 -10.40 -20.76
CA ARG A 276 19.97 -9.60 -21.97
C ARG A 276 21.40 -9.69 -22.51
N ASN A 277 22.39 -9.81 -21.64
CA ASN A 277 23.80 -9.86 -22.06
C ASN A 277 24.16 -11.22 -22.67
N VAL A 278 23.53 -12.29 -22.19
CA VAL A 278 23.83 -13.67 -22.56
C VAL A 278 22.95 -14.20 -23.69
N THR A 279 21.66 -13.87 -23.69
CA THR A 279 20.83 -14.25 -24.84
C THR A 279 21.38 -13.53 -26.06
N PRO A 280 21.91 -14.24 -27.08
CA PRO A 280 22.25 -13.59 -28.31
C PRO A 280 20.94 -12.99 -28.80
N LEU A 281 20.88 -11.66 -28.84
CA LEU A 281 19.79 -10.93 -29.47
C LEU A 281 19.75 -11.47 -30.90
N ILE A 282 18.94 -12.49 -31.17
CA ILE A 282 18.45 -12.74 -32.52
C ILE A 282 17.65 -11.46 -32.79
N PRO A 283 18.13 -10.56 -33.68
CA PRO A 283 17.46 -9.30 -33.87
C PRO A 283 16.11 -9.60 -34.54
N THR A 284 15.06 -9.75 -33.73
CA THR A 284 13.68 -9.93 -34.19
C THR A 284 13.18 -8.68 -34.90
N ARG A 285 13.85 -7.53 -34.70
CA ARG A 285 13.77 -6.35 -35.55
C ARG A 285 15.12 -6.03 -36.17
N TRP A 286 15.25 -6.35 -37.45
CA TRP A 286 16.30 -5.78 -38.30
C TRP A 286 16.06 -4.28 -38.44
N SER A 287 16.95 -3.47 -37.85
CA SER A 287 17.06 -2.05 -38.16
C SER A 287 18.12 -1.92 -39.26
N PRO A 288 17.82 -1.31 -40.42
CA PRO A 288 18.88 -0.90 -41.34
C PRO A 288 19.75 0.08 -40.58
N GLN A 289 20.99 -0.30 -40.25
CA GLN A 289 22.02 0.70 -40.03
C GLN A 289 22.36 1.27 -41.41
N PRO A 290 22.10 2.56 -41.68
CA PRO A 290 22.42 3.15 -42.95
C PRO A 290 23.92 3.41 -43.00
N GLU A 291 24.71 2.38 -43.28
CA GLU A 291 26.05 2.60 -43.81
C GLU A 291 25.89 3.06 -45.26
N THR A 292 25.61 4.36 -45.41
CA THR A 292 25.31 5.11 -46.64
C THR A 292 23.97 4.79 -47.32
N PRO A 293 23.19 5.81 -47.73
CA PRO A 293 21.84 5.66 -48.31
C PRO A 293 21.82 5.01 -49.71
N LYS A 294 22.95 4.47 -50.19
CA LYS A 294 23.12 3.98 -51.56
C LYS A 294 23.09 2.46 -51.68
N ASN A 295 23.50 1.70 -50.65
CA ASN A 295 23.67 0.25 -50.76
C ASN A 295 22.96 -0.47 -49.60
N ILE A 296 21.89 -1.20 -49.93
CA ILE A 296 21.18 -2.09 -49.00
C ILE A 296 21.75 -3.49 -49.20
N SER A 297 22.37 -4.08 -48.17
CA SER A 297 22.78 -5.48 -48.22
C SER A 297 21.56 -6.40 -48.14
N ILE A 298 21.41 -7.31 -49.10
CA ILE A 298 20.35 -8.32 -49.07
C ILE A 298 20.89 -9.49 -48.22
N PRO A 299 20.21 -9.89 -47.13
CA PRO A 299 20.73 -10.90 -46.19
C PRO A 299 20.53 -12.33 -46.71
N ILE A 300 20.89 -12.60 -47.98
CA ILE A 300 20.80 -13.92 -48.59
C ILE A 300 22.11 -14.28 -49.25
N THR A 301 22.60 -15.46 -48.91
CA THR A 301 23.69 -16.12 -49.62
C THR A 301 23.10 -17.26 -50.45
N VAL A 302 23.24 -17.17 -51.77
CA VAL A 302 22.79 -18.21 -52.72
C VAL A 302 24.01 -18.92 -53.26
N LYS A 303 23.93 -20.25 -53.42
CA LYS A 303 25.00 -21.02 -54.09
C LYS A 303 25.08 -20.61 -55.56
N TRP A 304 26.29 -20.55 -56.12
CA TRP A 304 26.53 -20.12 -57.51
C TRP A 304 25.69 -20.92 -58.53
N ILE A 305 25.45 -22.20 -58.25
CA ILE A 305 24.70 -23.11 -59.13
C ILE A 305 23.19 -22.81 -59.20
N LYS A 306 22.61 -22.20 -58.15
CA LYS A 306 21.16 -21.89 -58.06
C LYS A 306 20.85 -20.42 -58.34
N LEU A 307 21.80 -19.71 -58.92
CA LEU A 307 21.73 -18.26 -59.09
C LEU A 307 20.70 -17.87 -60.14
N ARG A 308 20.54 -18.69 -61.19
CA ARG A 308 19.49 -18.54 -62.20
C ARG A 308 18.09 -18.71 -61.59
N ASP A 309 17.88 -19.80 -60.84
CA ASP A 309 16.62 -20.10 -60.16
C ASP A 309 16.21 -18.98 -59.19
N PHE A 310 17.19 -18.36 -58.53
CA PHE A 310 16.95 -17.23 -57.63
C PHE A 310 16.43 -16.00 -58.37
N PHE A 311 17.02 -15.63 -59.51
CA PHE A 311 16.56 -14.47 -60.28
C PHE A 311 15.22 -14.72 -60.97
N GLU A 312 14.98 -15.93 -61.47
CA GLU A 312 13.70 -16.33 -62.05
C GLU A 312 12.58 -16.32 -60.99
N TYR A 313 12.87 -16.82 -59.79
CA TYR A 313 11.96 -16.72 -58.65
C TYR A 313 11.70 -15.26 -58.24
N LEU A 314 12.75 -14.43 -58.20
CA LEU A 314 12.64 -13.03 -57.81
C LEU A 314 11.79 -12.24 -58.82
N GLU A 315 11.98 -12.47 -60.12
CA GLU A 315 11.16 -11.90 -61.18
C GLU A 315 9.69 -12.34 -61.07
N ALA A 316 9.43 -13.65 -60.97
CA ALA A 316 8.09 -14.21 -60.81
C ALA A 316 7.40 -13.74 -59.52
N ARG A 317 8.15 -13.55 -58.44
CA ARG A 317 7.60 -13.12 -57.15
C ARG A 317 7.31 -11.63 -57.14
N LEU A 318 8.17 -10.79 -57.71
CA LEU A 318 7.93 -9.35 -57.80
C LEU A 318 6.75 -9.03 -58.74
N THR A 319 6.61 -9.76 -59.84
CA THR A 319 5.44 -9.67 -60.75
C THR A 319 4.15 -10.25 -60.15
N LYS A 320 4.24 -11.19 -59.20
CA LYS A 320 3.06 -11.67 -58.46
C LYS A 320 2.68 -10.74 -57.31
N ILE A 321 3.64 -10.10 -56.66
CA ILE A 321 3.38 -9.11 -55.60
C ILE A 321 2.75 -7.83 -56.17
N SER A 322 3.04 -7.46 -57.42
CA SER A 322 2.37 -6.34 -58.11
C SER A 322 0.85 -6.54 -58.28
N SER A 323 0.37 -7.79 -58.23
CA SER A 323 -1.06 -8.15 -58.37
C SER A 323 -1.77 -8.48 -57.06
N MET A 324 -1.05 -8.54 -55.92
CA MET A 324 -1.65 -8.80 -54.60
C MET A 324 -2.02 -7.52 -53.86
N LYS A 325 -3.00 -7.62 -52.95
CA LYS A 325 -3.33 -6.54 -52.01
C LYS A 325 -2.06 -6.15 -51.23
N PRO A 326 -1.72 -4.86 -51.16
CA PRO A 326 -0.53 -4.39 -50.44
C PRO A 326 -0.59 -4.80 -48.95
N LEU A 327 0.59 -4.95 -48.33
CA LEU A 327 0.71 -5.16 -46.88
C LEU A 327 -0.15 -4.15 -46.13
N ALA A 328 -0.77 -4.54 -45.02
CA ALA A 328 -1.73 -3.73 -44.25
C ALA A 328 -1.22 -2.33 -43.82
N PHE A 329 0.08 -2.07 -43.92
CA PHE A 329 0.74 -0.79 -43.63
C PHE A 329 1.04 0.08 -44.86
N LEU A 330 0.77 -0.40 -46.08
CA LEU A 330 1.14 0.21 -47.37
C LEU A 330 -0.03 0.22 -48.39
N SER A 331 -1.26 0.31 -47.90
CA SER A 331 -2.52 0.19 -48.67
C SER A 331 -2.60 1.03 -49.96
N ASP A 332 -1.81 2.09 -50.05
CA ASP A 332 -1.94 3.15 -51.06
C ASP A 332 -0.94 3.03 -52.23
N TYR A 333 -0.05 2.03 -52.21
CA TYR A 333 1.04 1.90 -53.18
C TYR A 333 0.87 0.69 -54.09
N LYS A 334 0.71 0.91 -55.40
CA LYS A 334 0.81 -0.15 -56.42
C LYS A 334 2.23 -0.19 -56.97
N LEU A 335 2.86 -1.36 -56.88
CA LEU A 335 4.23 -1.60 -57.35
C LEU A 335 4.18 -2.28 -58.72
N ASN A 336 4.71 -1.64 -59.76
CA ASN A 336 4.90 -2.23 -61.09
C ASN A 336 6.40 -2.38 -61.38
N VAL A 337 6.81 -3.53 -61.91
CA VAL A 337 8.20 -3.81 -62.29
C VAL A 337 8.31 -3.88 -63.81
N SER A 338 9.31 -3.23 -64.38
CA SER A 338 9.61 -3.19 -65.82
C SER A 338 11.12 -3.33 -66.08
N ASP A 339 11.50 -3.72 -67.29
CA ASP A 339 12.91 -3.83 -67.75
C ASP A 339 13.82 -4.72 -66.88
N PHE A 340 13.39 -5.96 -66.58
CA PHE A 340 14.24 -6.91 -65.85
C PHE A 340 15.38 -7.42 -66.75
N THR A 341 16.62 -7.10 -66.39
CA THR A 341 17.82 -7.49 -67.15
C THR A 341 18.85 -8.09 -66.23
N VAL A 342 19.41 -9.26 -66.60
CA VAL A 342 20.47 -9.94 -65.84
C VAL A 342 21.69 -10.06 -66.72
N LYS A 343 22.83 -9.53 -66.25
CA LYS A 343 24.14 -9.66 -66.90
C LYS A 343 25.08 -10.45 -66.00
N TYR A 344 25.71 -11.48 -66.57
CA TYR A 344 26.73 -12.27 -65.90
C TYR A 344 28.11 -11.77 -66.34
N LEU A 345 28.83 -11.09 -65.45
CA LEU A 345 30.17 -10.54 -65.67
C LEU A 345 31.20 -11.35 -64.85
N GLY A 346 31.46 -12.59 -65.27
CA GLY A 346 32.48 -13.45 -64.66
C GLY A 346 32.26 -13.74 -63.18
N GLN A 347 32.89 -12.97 -62.28
CA GLN A 347 32.78 -13.08 -60.83
C GLN A 347 31.67 -12.21 -60.21
N GLU A 348 31.06 -11.34 -61.02
CA GLU A 348 29.98 -10.44 -60.63
C GLU A 348 28.71 -10.74 -61.43
N VAL A 349 27.55 -10.65 -60.76
CA VAL A 349 26.26 -10.75 -61.43
C VAL A 349 25.49 -9.48 -61.17
N LEU A 350 25.06 -8.82 -62.23
CA LEU A 350 24.40 -7.53 -62.17
C LEU A 350 22.98 -7.69 -62.71
N CYS A 351 22.00 -7.58 -61.83
CA CYS A 351 20.58 -7.59 -62.18
C CYS A 351 20.06 -6.16 -62.06
N SER A 352 19.45 -5.63 -63.12
CA SER A 352 18.83 -4.30 -63.07
C SER A 352 17.39 -4.35 -63.53
N PHE A 353 16.51 -3.68 -62.79
CA PHE A 353 15.09 -3.56 -63.11
C PHE A 353 14.55 -2.20 -62.65
N ARG A 354 13.51 -1.70 -63.32
CA ARG A 354 12.81 -0.47 -62.92
C ARG A 354 11.61 -0.80 -62.06
N ILE A 355 11.43 -0.01 -61.01
CA ILE A 355 10.25 -0.05 -60.14
C ILE A 355 9.48 1.24 -60.32
N HIS A 356 8.19 1.11 -60.63
CA HIS A 356 7.21 2.18 -60.63
C HIS A 356 6.29 2.01 -59.41
N LEU A 357 6.39 2.94 -58.47
CA LEU A 357 5.49 3.02 -57.32
C LEU A 357 4.44 4.09 -57.60
N ASN A 358 3.25 3.64 -57.99
CA ASN A 358 2.13 4.54 -58.29
C ASN A 358 1.33 4.83 -57.02
N ARG A 359 1.34 6.09 -56.59
CA ARG A 359 0.35 6.68 -55.68
C ARG A 359 -0.62 7.52 -56.51
N SER A 360 -1.89 7.63 -56.09
CA SER A 360 -2.96 8.34 -56.81
C SER A 360 -2.67 9.82 -57.18
N ALA A 361 -1.54 10.41 -56.74
CA ALA A 361 -1.13 11.77 -57.08
C ALA A 361 0.38 11.94 -57.43
N SER A 362 1.25 10.93 -57.23
CA SER A 362 2.67 11.03 -57.61
C SER A 362 3.33 9.67 -57.87
N PRO A 363 3.86 9.42 -59.08
CA PRO A 363 4.63 8.21 -59.37
C PRO A 363 6.09 8.37 -58.92
N ILE A 364 6.63 7.38 -58.20
CA ILE A 364 8.06 7.27 -57.93
C ILE A 364 8.65 6.28 -58.93
N VAL A 365 9.64 6.72 -59.71
CA VAL A 365 10.37 5.88 -60.65
C VAL A 365 11.81 5.72 -60.17
N GLY A 366 12.19 4.48 -59.89
CA GLY A 366 13.55 4.14 -59.44
C GLY A 366 14.11 2.95 -60.21
N LYS A 367 15.37 3.04 -60.60
CA LYS A 367 16.16 1.92 -61.13
C LYS A 367 16.84 1.22 -59.96
N VAL A 368 16.54 -0.06 -59.77
CA VAL A 368 17.21 -0.92 -58.79
C VAL A 368 18.27 -1.73 -59.50
N VAL A 369 19.47 -1.75 -58.92
CA VAL A 369 20.60 -2.57 -59.38
C VAL A 369 21.00 -3.50 -58.24
N ILE A 370 20.85 -4.80 -58.44
CA ILE A 370 21.32 -5.85 -57.54
C ILE A 370 22.66 -6.34 -58.06
N GLU A 371 23.72 -6.12 -57.29
CA GLU A 371 25.08 -6.60 -57.52
C GLU A 371 25.35 -7.83 -56.64
N GLY A 372 25.58 -8.97 -57.26
CA GLY A 372 26.05 -10.19 -56.60
C GLY A 372 27.56 -10.32 -56.73
N ARG A 373 28.30 -10.33 -55.62
CA ARG A 373 29.74 -10.67 -55.61
C ARG A 373 29.95 -12.11 -55.17
N LYS A 374 30.74 -12.86 -55.94
CA LYS A 374 31.13 -14.24 -55.59
C LYS A 374 32.14 -14.23 -54.43
N LYS A 375 31.83 -14.95 -53.35
CA LYS A 375 32.72 -15.19 -52.21
C LYS A 375 32.79 -16.70 -51.96
N GLY A 376 33.70 -17.37 -52.65
CA GLY A 376 33.80 -18.84 -52.67
C GLY A 376 32.69 -19.50 -53.53
N ASP A 377 31.99 -20.49 -52.97
CA ASP A 377 30.84 -21.18 -53.62
C ASP A 377 29.50 -20.42 -53.45
N ARG A 378 29.51 -19.27 -52.75
CA ARG A 378 28.33 -18.49 -52.41
C ARG A 378 28.41 -17.07 -52.97
N CYS A 379 27.28 -16.52 -53.39
CA CYS A 379 27.13 -15.13 -53.76
C CYS A 379 26.52 -14.31 -52.63
N VAL A 380 27.09 -13.14 -52.37
CA VAL A 380 26.53 -12.12 -51.49
C VAL A 380 25.94 -11.02 -52.39
N PHE A 381 24.69 -10.65 -52.15
CA PHE A 381 23.98 -9.65 -52.95
C PHE A 381 23.87 -8.30 -52.23
N TYR A 382 24.12 -7.24 -52.98
CA TYR A 382 23.96 -5.85 -52.59
C TYR A 382 22.96 -5.19 -53.55
N ALA A 383 21.93 -4.53 -53.03
CA ALA A 383 21.01 -3.75 -53.84
C ALA A 383 21.37 -2.26 -53.71
N SER A 384 21.64 -1.61 -54.83
CA SER A 384 21.68 -0.16 -54.92
C SER A 384 20.42 0.35 -55.63
N ILE A 385 19.87 1.45 -55.11
CA ILE A 385 18.66 2.06 -55.65
C ILE A 385 19.02 3.46 -56.15
N LYS A 386 18.81 3.70 -57.44
CA LYS A 386 18.97 5.03 -58.07
C LYS A 386 17.59 5.56 -58.46
N TYR A 387 17.26 6.76 -57.98
CA TYR A 387 15.98 7.41 -58.27
C TYR A 387 16.10 8.29 -59.51
N ASP A 388 15.15 8.16 -60.45
CA ASP A 388 15.10 8.98 -61.66
C ASP A 388 14.16 10.18 -61.49
N SER A 389 13.05 10.02 -60.75
CA SER A 389 12.16 11.13 -60.35
C SER A 389 11.52 10.87 -58.99
N ILE A 390 11.49 11.89 -58.13
CA ILE A 390 10.89 11.84 -56.79
C ILE A 390 9.95 13.03 -56.65
N SER A 391 8.64 12.80 -56.57
CA SER A 391 7.66 13.83 -56.21
C SER A 391 6.89 13.43 -54.95
N GLY A 392 7.00 14.27 -53.92
CA GLY A 392 6.15 14.21 -52.73
C GLY A 392 6.46 13.16 -51.65
N VAL A 393 7.53 12.36 -51.76
CA VAL A 393 7.95 11.41 -50.71
C VAL A 393 9.45 11.54 -50.44
N PRO A 394 9.91 11.63 -49.18
CA PRO A 394 11.32 11.64 -48.84
C PRO A 394 12.03 10.39 -49.39
N PRO A 395 13.19 10.51 -50.04
CA PRO A 395 13.92 9.38 -50.64
C PRO A 395 14.13 8.22 -49.66
N GLN A 396 14.39 8.52 -48.37
CA GLN A 396 14.58 7.54 -47.31
C GLN A 396 13.36 6.61 -47.10
N ILE A 397 12.15 7.13 -47.23
CA ILE A 397 10.92 6.34 -47.08
C ILE A 397 10.72 5.43 -48.29
N ALA A 398 10.98 5.95 -49.50
CA ALA A 398 10.93 5.14 -50.73
C ALA A 398 11.96 4.01 -50.71
N THR A 399 13.19 4.29 -50.22
CA THR A 399 14.26 3.29 -50.06
C THR A 399 13.83 2.18 -49.10
N ARG A 400 13.16 2.55 -48.00
CA ARG A 400 12.69 1.61 -46.99
C ARG A 400 11.57 0.72 -47.50
N ILE A 401 10.62 1.28 -48.26
CA ILE A 401 9.51 0.53 -48.86
C ILE A 401 10.03 -0.46 -49.90
N ILE A 402 10.87 0.00 -50.84
CA ILE A 402 11.45 -0.86 -51.88
C ILE A 402 12.33 -1.96 -51.25
N GLY A 403 13.14 -1.60 -50.26
CA GLY A 403 13.97 -2.56 -49.52
C GLY A 403 13.16 -3.63 -48.80
N LEU A 404 11.97 -3.30 -48.26
CA LEU A 404 11.06 -4.26 -47.64
C LEU A 404 10.49 -5.27 -48.65
N TYR A 405 10.08 -4.82 -49.83
CA TYR A 405 9.58 -5.70 -50.89
C TYR A 405 10.65 -6.66 -51.42
N ILE A 406 11.85 -6.14 -51.72
CA ILE A 406 12.99 -6.96 -52.15
C ILE A 406 13.34 -7.98 -51.06
N ARG A 407 13.33 -7.56 -49.79
CA ARG A 407 13.59 -8.45 -48.66
C ARG A 407 12.54 -9.55 -48.51
N GLN A 408 11.26 -9.24 -48.65
CA GLN A 408 10.20 -10.24 -48.52
C GLN A 408 10.31 -11.29 -49.63
N ALA A 409 10.48 -10.84 -50.88
CA ALA A 409 10.69 -11.75 -52.01
C ALA A 409 11.94 -12.63 -51.81
N ALA A 410 13.01 -12.04 -51.31
CA ALA A 410 14.25 -12.76 -51.01
C ALA A 410 14.03 -13.79 -49.87
N LEU A 411 13.41 -13.41 -48.75
CA LEU A 411 13.16 -14.31 -47.62
C LEU A 411 12.22 -15.46 -47.99
N ASP A 412 11.20 -15.19 -48.81
CA ASP A 412 10.31 -16.21 -49.34
C ASP A 412 11.09 -17.25 -50.16
N TYR A 413 12.14 -16.86 -50.89
CA TYR A 413 13.02 -17.81 -51.57
C TYR A 413 13.79 -18.72 -50.58
N LYS A 414 14.26 -18.17 -49.46
CA LYS A 414 14.96 -18.96 -48.44
C LYS A 414 14.03 -20.00 -47.80
N VAL A 415 12.76 -19.66 -47.60
CA VAL A 415 11.75 -20.51 -46.96
C VAL A 415 11.14 -21.51 -47.95
N ASN A 416 10.77 -21.06 -49.14
CA ASN A 416 10.02 -21.86 -50.13
C ASN A 416 10.90 -22.39 -51.28
N GLY A 417 11.91 -21.64 -51.71
CA GLY A 417 12.79 -21.98 -52.84
C GLY A 417 13.85 -23.04 -52.55
N GLN A 418 13.98 -23.50 -51.30
CA GLN A 418 14.81 -24.67 -50.96
C GLN A 418 14.07 -26.01 -51.11
N LYS A 419 12.73 -26.00 -51.25
CA LYS A 419 11.96 -27.22 -51.51
C LYS A 419 11.74 -27.37 -53.02
N PRO A 420 12.00 -28.54 -53.62
CA PRO A 420 11.63 -28.78 -55.00
C PRO A 420 10.13 -28.53 -55.17
N SER A 421 9.80 -27.85 -56.27
CA SER A 421 8.48 -27.53 -56.79
C SER A 421 7.45 -28.63 -56.55
N CYS A 422 6.71 -28.56 -55.45
CA CYS A 422 5.45 -29.26 -55.21
C CYS A 422 4.80 -28.66 -53.97
N PHE A 423 4.13 -27.52 -54.10
CA PHE A 423 2.93 -27.21 -53.32
C PHE A 423 2.14 -26.14 -54.09
N LYS A 424 1.19 -26.63 -54.89
CA LYS A 424 0.03 -25.85 -55.31
C LYS A 424 -0.80 -25.54 -54.07
N LEU A 425 -1.15 -24.28 -53.88
CA LEU A 425 -2.38 -23.83 -53.25
C LEU A 425 -3.02 -22.84 -54.23
#